data_AF-A0AA88FP56-F1
#
_entry.id   AF-A0AA88FP56-F1
#
_cell.length_a   1.000
_cell.length_b   1.000
_cell.length_c   1.000
_cell.angle_alpha   90.00
_cell.angle_beta   90.00
_cell.angle_gamma   90.00
#
_symmetry.space_group_name_H-M   'P 1'
#
loop_
_entity.id
_entity.type
_entity.pdbx_description
1 polymer ?
#
loop_
_entity_poly.entity_id
_entity_poly.type
_entity_poly.pdbx_seq_one_letter_code
_entity_poly.pdbx_strand_id
1 'polypeptide(L)'
;MGVSVFLIPPPTPLFFSVVMKKHVLSAVAVALLSSLGLAAQAQTQVFQQWPMTRNNQDSAAVRSGVTASAPTLRKFVVSDGSATATVPAYSNLVGQAIAPQAVGTGWSSNATPPGTGSSLKRTFYEQFTVTAAAGSTVRADSVILTAGFLGTASGTNMGVVYSRSSFTADSTDVTGGKGPNGVFSGVVTGGFAGPVALAQVSTGAPNTNTYRLALNGATGVTLNAGQTLTIRVYFSCSSSGAAARFALLKNVIVKSRQAVVSATKPLDKVALGIYPNPTQNNVVVSHPVSKAAATIAVYAADGRKVASFVALPNAERTNLNIGSLTNGIYLVEYTNDRQRSVSKIVKE
;
A
#
# COMPACT_ATOMS: atom_id res chain seq x y z
N MET A 1 73.27 70.57 11.81
CA MET A 1 72.27 69.94 10.91
C MET A 1 71.30 69.15 11.79
N GLY A 2 70.18 69.76 12.17
CA GLY A 2 69.16 69.15 13.02
C GLY A 2 67.95 68.77 12.17
N VAL A 3 67.58 67.49 12.18
CA VAL A 3 66.43 66.95 11.46
C VAL A 3 65.29 66.79 12.46
N SER A 4 64.29 67.67 12.37
CA SER A 4 63.03 67.56 13.13
C SER A 4 62.11 66.57 12.43
N VAL A 5 61.73 65.50 13.15
CA VAL A 5 60.77 64.49 12.70
C VAL A 5 59.38 64.88 13.23
N PHE A 6 58.44 65.10 12.31
CA PHE A 6 57.03 65.41 12.59
C PHE A 6 56.23 64.10 12.66
N LEU A 7 55.61 63.79 13.81
CA LEU A 7 54.75 62.62 14.01
C LEU A 7 53.30 62.96 13.64
N ILE A 8 52.71 62.21 12.71
CA ILE A 8 51.31 62.31 12.28
C ILE A 8 50.45 61.40 13.17
N PRO A 9 49.31 61.85 13.72
CA PRO A 9 48.42 61.02 14.52
C PRO A 9 47.57 60.05 13.67
N PRO A 10 47.16 58.89 14.23
CA PRO A 10 46.38 57.88 13.51
C PRO A 10 44.89 58.25 13.37
N PRO A 11 44.18 57.72 12.36
CA PRO A 11 42.78 58.04 12.10
C PRO A 11 41.83 57.29 13.04
N THR A 12 40.79 58.00 13.49
CA THR A 12 39.70 57.50 14.33
C THR A 12 38.72 56.63 13.52
N PRO A 13 38.26 55.47 14.03
CA PRO A 13 37.32 54.62 13.31
C PRO A 13 35.88 55.12 13.42
N LEU A 14 35.19 55.19 12.26
CA LEU A 14 33.77 55.48 12.13
C LEU A 14 32.93 54.21 12.37
N PHE A 15 32.12 54.22 13.43
CA PHE A 15 31.12 53.17 13.69
C PHE A 15 29.82 53.46 12.93
N PHE A 16 29.52 52.66 11.92
CA PHE A 16 28.19 52.62 11.30
C PHE A 16 27.27 51.69 12.10
N SER A 17 26.22 52.25 12.71
CA SER A 17 25.15 51.50 13.37
C SER A 17 24.08 51.12 12.32
N VAL A 18 24.03 49.83 11.96
CA VAL A 18 22.99 49.27 11.08
C VAL A 18 21.82 48.79 11.94
N VAL A 19 20.76 49.60 12.01
CA VAL A 19 19.48 49.21 12.61
C VAL A 19 18.72 48.32 11.61
N MET A 20 18.81 47.00 11.75
CA MET A 20 18.00 46.06 10.96
C MET A 20 16.57 45.97 11.49
N LYS A 21 15.60 46.35 10.64
CA LYS A 21 14.15 46.20 10.85
C LYS A 21 13.76 44.73 11.06
N LYS A 22 13.29 44.40 12.26
CA LYS A 22 13.01 43.04 12.76
C LYS A 22 11.60 42.51 12.47
N HIS A 23 10.87 43.03 11.48
CA HIS A 23 9.42 42.81 11.35
C HIS A 23 8.91 42.07 10.09
N VAL A 24 9.78 41.50 9.24
CA VAL A 24 9.30 40.84 7.99
C VAL A 24 9.46 39.31 7.96
N LEU A 25 10.18 38.71 8.93
CA LEU A 25 10.45 37.26 8.92
C LEU A 25 9.32 36.37 9.46
N SER A 26 8.32 36.90 10.17
CA SER A 26 7.27 36.05 10.76
C SER A 26 6.10 35.69 9.83
N ALA A 27 5.90 36.40 8.71
CA ALA A 27 4.82 36.09 7.78
C ALA A 27 5.17 34.93 6.83
N VAL A 28 6.46 34.74 6.52
CA VAL A 28 6.93 33.73 5.56
C VAL A 28 6.93 32.32 6.18
N ALA A 29 7.20 32.20 7.49
CA ALA A 29 7.21 30.91 8.18
C ALA A 29 5.80 30.28 8.30
N VAL A 30 4.75 31.10 8.48
CA VAL A 30 3.37 30.60 8.62
C VAL A 30 2.80 30.10 7.28
N ALA A 31 3.19 30.70 6.15
CA ALA A 31 2.79 30.23 4.83
C ALA A 31 3.49 28.91 4.41
N LEU A 32 4.73 28.68 4.87
CA LEU A 32 5.50 27.46 4.56
C LEU A 32 4.99 26.21 5.29
N LEU A 33 4.39 26.35 6.48
CA LEU A 33 3.84 25.21 7.22
C LEU A 33 2.48 24.73 6.69
N SER A 34 1.72 25.59 5.99
CA SER A 34 0.48 25.20 5.32
C SER A 34 0.67 24.43 4.00
N SER A 35 1.87 24.49 3.40
CA SER A 35 2.17 23.80 2.13
C SER A 35 2.84 22.43 2.30
N LEU A 36 3.15 22.01 3.53
CA LEU A 36 3.56 20.63 3.86
C LEU A 36 2.37 19.67 3.96
N GLY A 37 1.24 20.00 3.34
CA GLY A 37 0.21 19.04 3.02
C GLY A 37 0.82 17.97 2.13
N LEU A 38 1.36 16.91 2.74
CA LEU A 38 1.68 15.66 2.08
C LEU A 38 0.40 15.26 1.35
N ALA A 39 0.36 15.50 0.04
CA ALA A 39 -0.73 15.04 -0.78
C ALA A 39 -0.79 13.54 -0.55
N ALA A 40 -1.83 13.09 0.16
CA ALA A 40 -2.03 11.68 0.42
C ALA A 40 -2.05 11.00 -0.94
N GLN A 41 -1.01 10.21 -1.22
CA GLN A 41 -0.96 9.50 -2.48
C GLN A 41 -2.21 8.64 -2.55
N ALA A 42 -3.01 8.82 -3.60
CA ALA A 42 -4.23 8.08 -3.80
C ALA A 42 -3.91 6.58 -3.80
N GLN A 43 -4.16 5.91 -2.67
CA GLN A 43 -3.98 4.48 -2.57
C GLN A 43 -5.16 3.82 -3.28
N THR A 44 -4.82 2.93 -4.19
CA THR A 44 -5.80 2.08 -4.86
C THR A 44 -6.21 0.93 -3.94
N GLN A 45 -7.50 0.59 -3.92
CA GLN A 45 -8.02 -0.46 -3.03
C GLN A 45 -7.46 -1.84 -3.37
N VAL A 46 -6.95 -2.54 -2.37
CA VAL A 46 -6.77 -3.99 -2.40
C VAL A 46 -8.05 -4.62 -1.86
N PHE A 47 -8.65 -5.54 -2.63
CA PHE A 47 -9.84 -6.25 -2.17
C PHE A 47 -9.45 -7.52 -1.41
N GLN A 48 -8.49 -8.26 -1.96
CA GLN A 48 -8.07 -9.54 -1.40
C GLN A 48 -6.62 -9.85 -1.76
N GLN A 49 -5.91 -10.52 -0.86
CA GLN A 49 -4.55 -10.99 -1.07
C GLN A 49 -4.36 -12.37 -0.46
N TRP A 50 -3.75 -13.28 -1.21
CA TRP A 50 -3.20 -14.55 -0.74
C TRP A 50 -1.67 -14.44 -0.73
N PRO A 51 -1.02 -14.30 0.44
CA PRO A 51 0.43 -14.16 0.52
C PRO A 51 1.17 -15.40 0.01
N MET A 52 0.60 -16.59 0.24
CA MET A 52 1.18 -17.90 -0.11
C MET A 52 2.53 -18.20 0.55
N THR A 53 2.83 -17.57 1.69
CA THR A 53 4.12 -17.76 2.38
C THR A 53 4.07 -18.77 3.52
N ARG A 54 2.88 -19.11 4.00
CA ARG A 54 2.66 -20.05 5.11
C ARG A 54 1.54 -21.05 4.85
N ASN A 55 0.51 -20.62 4.12
CA ASN A 55 -0.65 -21.41 3.74
C ASN A 55 -1.35 -20.74 2.55
N ASN A 56 -2.48 -21.29 2.14
CA ASN A 56 -3.35 -20.75 1.08
C ASN A 56 -4.45 -19.80 1.59
N GLN A 57 -4.42 -19.37 2.86
CA GLN A 57 -5.44 -18.48 3.39
C GLN A 57 -5.19 -17.04 2.91
N ASP A 58 -6.26 -16.29 2.68
CA ASP A 58 -6.15 -14.87 2.38
C ASP A 58 -5.87 -14.03 3.64
N SER A 59 -5.29 -12.85 3.42
CA SER A 59 -4.91 -11.93 4.49
C SER A 59 -6.09 -11.07 4.91
N ALA A 60 -6.63 -11.34 6.09
CA ALA A 60 -7.69 -10.54 6.70
C ALA A 60 -7.30 -9.05 6.89
N ALA A 61 -6.00 -8.78 7.08
CA ALA A 61 -5.49 -7.42 7.33
C ALA A 61 -5.61 -6.48 6.11
N VAL A 62 -5.71 -7.02 4.89
CA VAL A 62 -5.82 -6.21 3.66
C VAL A 62 -7.14 -6.45 2.92
N ARG A 63 -8.02 -7.30 3.46
CA ARG A 63 -9.30 -7.63 2.84
C ARG A 63 -10.26 -6.45 2.96
N SER A 64 -10.96 -6.12 1.89
CA SER A 64 -11.92 -5.01 1.88
C SER A 64 -13.06 -5.27 0.90
N GLY A 65 -14.31 -5.07 1.33
CA GLY A 65 -15.52 -5.19 0.48
C GLY A 65 -15.82 -6.59 -0.07
N VAL A 66 -15.10 -7.62 0.37
CA VAL A 66 -15.22 -9.00 -0.09
C VAL A 66 -15.18 -9.98 1.07
N THR A 67 -15.66 -11.20 0.85
CA THR A 67 -15.61 -12.29 1.84
C THR A 67 -14.30 -13.09 1.76
N ALA A 68 -13.94 -13.76 2.85
CA ALA A 68 -12.76 -14.63 2.90
C ALA A 68 -12.90 -15.80 1.92
N SER A 69 -11.78 -16.24 1.34
CA SER A 69 -11.76 -17.42 0.47
C SER A 69 -10.36 -18.02 0.42
N ALA A 70 -10.30 -19.31 0.12
CA ALA A 70 -9.06 -20.04 -0.09
C ALA A 70 -9.04 -20.59 -1.53
N PRO A 71 -7.89 -20.56 -2.23
CA PRO A 71 -7.78 -21.11 -3.56
C PRO A 71 -7.81 -22.63 -3.53
N THR A 72 -8.23 -23.20 -4.66
CA THR A 72 -8.33 -24.64 -4.87
C THR A 72 -7.47 -25.08 -6.05
N LEU A 73 -6.87 -26.25 -5.94
CA LEU A 73 -6.05 -26.83 -7.01
C LEU A 73 -6.84 -27.89 -7.77
N ARG A 74 -6.67 -27.91 -9.10
CA ARG A 74 -7.17 -28.98 -9.97
C ARG A 74 -5.99 -29.60 -10.71
N LYS A 75 -5.73 -30.90 -10.43
CA LYS A 75 -4.61 -31.70 -10.95
C LYS A 75 -3.21 -31.18 -10.64
N PHE A 76 -3.10 -30.09 -9.88
CA PHE A 76 -1.89 -29.74 -9.16
C PHE A 76 -2.03 -30.15 -7.70
N VAL A 77 -0.88 -30.36 -7.08
CA VAL A 77 -0.73 -30.54 -5.65
C VAL A 77 0.40 -29.63 -5.17
N VAL A 78 0.37 -29.27 -3.89
CA VAL A 78 1.49 -28.57 -3.26
C VAL A 78 2.67 -29.51 -3.09
N SER A 79 3.88 -28.95 -3.06
CA SER A 79 5.08 -29.70 -2.73
C SER A 79 4.96 -30.38 -1.37
N ASP A 80 5.47 -31.61 -1.25
CA ASP A 80 5.54 -32.32 0.04
C ASP A 80 6.78 -31.95 0.86
N GLY A 81 7.73 -31.18 0.29
CA GLY A 81 8.98 -30.85 0.96
C GLY A 81 9.89 -32.05 1.22
N SER A 82 9.65 -33.19 0.55
CA SER A 82 10.46 -34.40 0.64
C SER A 82 11.93 -34.15 0.27
N ALA A 83 12.81 -35.09 0.62
CA ALA A 83 14.23 -35.01 0.28
C ALA A 83 14.51 -34.89 -1.23
N THR A 84 13.59 -35.38 -2.08
CA THR A 84 13.66 -35.21 -3.54
C THR A 84 13.10 -33.86 -4.00
N ALA A 85 12.08 -33.34 -3.33
CA ALA A 85 11.52 -32.03 -3.63
C ALA A 85 12.45 -30.89 -3.16
N THR A 86 13.05 -31.01 -1.98
CA THR A 86 13.86 -30.00 -1.25
C THR A 86 13.21 -28.63 -1.03
N VAL A 87 11.96 -28.48 -1.50
CA VAL A 87 11.24 -27.21 -1.58
C VAL A 87 9.96 -27.38 -0.78
N PRO A 88 9.76 -26.62 0.30
CA PRO A 88 8.56 -26.74 1.13
C PRO A 88 7.31 -26.30 0.35
N ALA A 89 6.13 -26.76 0.79
CA ALA A 89 4.83 -26.37 0.23
C ALA A 89 4.66 -24.85 0.15
N TYR A 90 5.08 -24.13 1.20
CA TYR A 90 5.02 -22.68 1.34
C TYR A 90 6.31 -22.14 1.95
N SER A 91 6.76 -20.97 1.50
CA SER A 91 7.88 -20.25 2.13
C SER A 91 7.83 -18.75 1.87
N ASN A 92 8.54 -17.99 2.70
CA ASN A 92 8.77 -16.57 2.44
C ASN A 92 9.62 -16.31 1.18
N LEU A 93 10.46 -17.27 0.79
CA LEU A 93 11.41 -17.10 -0.32
C LEU A 93 10.71 -17.20 -1.68
N VAL A 94 9.99 -18.30 -1.91
CA VAL A 94 9.40 -18.62 -3.22
C VAL A 94 7.87 -18.58 -3.25
N GLY A 95 7.23 -18.46 -2.09
CA GLY A 95 5.77 -18.61 -1.97
C GLY A 95 5.37 -20.07 -1.92
N GLN A 96 4.27 -20.40 -2.57
CA GLN A 96 3.78 -21.76 -2.75
C GLN A 96 4.51 -22.45 -3.91
N ALA A 97 4.87 -23.71 -3.73
CA ALA A 97 5.38 -24.57 -4.78
C ALA A 97 4.33 -25.60 -5.17
N ILE A 98 3.96 -25.67 -6.45
CA ILE A 98 2.98 -26.63 -6.98
C ILE A 98 3.51 -27.39 -8.19
N ALA A 99 3.02 -28.61 -8.36
CA ALA A 99 3.31 -29.47 -9.50
C ALA A 99 2.20 -30.53 -9.68
N PRO A 100 2.16 -31.27 -10.80
CA PRO A 100 1.21 -32.38 -10.97
C PRO A 100 1.35 -33.48 -9.92
N GLN A 101 2.57 -33.70 -9.41
CA GLN A 101 2.88 -34.60 -8.30
C GLN A 101 3.69 -33.85 -7.23
N ALA A 102 3.52 -34.23 -5.95
CA ALA A 102 4.05 -33.48 -4.81
C ALA A 102 5.59 -33.41 -4.78
N VAL A 103 6.26 -34.39 -5.38
CA VAL A 103 7.73 -34.42 -5.53
C VAL A 103 8.27 -33.56 -6.68
N GLY A 104 7.41 -32.80 -7.37
CA GLY A 104 7.80 -31.91 -8.48
C GLY A 104 7.83 -32.57 -9.86
N THR A 105 7.26 -33.77 -10.00
CA THR A 105 7.24 -34.54 -11.25
C THR A 105 5.86 -34.49 -11.93
N GLY A 106 5.69 -35.23 -13.03
CA GLY A 106 4.40 -35.40 -13.70
C GLY A 106 4.05 -34.32 -14.72
N TRP A 107 5.00 -33.46 -15.11
CA TRP A 107 4.78 -32.40 -16.09
C TRP A 107 4.66 -32.89 -17.54
N SER A 108 5.27 -34.03 -17.89
CA SER A 108 5.23 -34.57 -19.26
C SER A 108 3.81 -34.94 -19.72
N SER A 109 3.49 -34.71 -20.99
CA SER A 109 2.24 -35.19 -21.61
C SER A 109 2.12 -36.72 -21.60
N ASN A 110 3.24 -37.43 -21.45
CA ASN A 110 3.31 -38.89 -21.40
C ASN A 110 3.43 -39.42 -19.95
N ALA A 111 3.39 -38.54 -18.94
CA ALA A 111 3.35 -38.98 -17.55
C ALA A 111 2.05 -39.74 -17.25
N THR A 112 2.03 -40.51 -16.17
CA THR A 112 0.81 -41.16 -15.67
C THR A 112 0.48 -40.61 -14.27
N PRO A 113 -0.58 -39.79 -14.11
CA PRO A 113 -1.46 -39.25 -15.16
C PRO A 113 -0.77 -38.20 -16.05
N PRO A 114 -1.27 -37.94 -17.29
CA PRO A 114 -0.69 -36.97 -18.21
C PRO A 114 -0.65 -35.55 -17.67
N GLY A 115 0.55 -34.96 -17.66
CA GLY A 115 0.81 -33.57 -17.29
C GLY A 115 0.45 -32.57 -18.37
N THR A 116 0.89 -31.32 -18.19
CA THR A 116 0.63 -30.22 -19.12
C THR A 116 1.51 -30.28 -20.38
N GLY A 117 2.73 -30.78 -20.26
CA GLY A 117 3.78 -30.60 -21.25
C GLY A 117 4.16 -29.12 -21.38
N SER A 118 4.69 -28.72 -22.54
CA SER A 118 5.10 -27.34 -22.86
C SER A 118 3.92 -26.39 -23.14
N SER A 119 2.68 -26.85 -23.05
CA SER A 119 1.48 -26.05 -23.33
C SER A 119 0.52 -26.05 -22.16
N LEU A 120 -0.21 -24.94 -21.96
CA LEU A 120 -1.23 -24.84 -20.93
C LEU A 120 -2.37 -25.84 -21.20
N LYS A 121 -2.94 -26.41 -20.13
CA LYS A 121 -4.13 -27.28 -20.21
C LYS A 121 -5.22 -26.78 -19.28
N ARG A 122 -6.45 -26.67 -19.79
CA ARG A 122 -7.63 -26.20 -19.03
C ARG A 122 -7.97 -27.03 -17.79
N THR A 123 -7.41 -28.24 -17.66
CA THR A 123 -7.64 -29.13 -16.50
C THR A 123 -6.59 -29.00 -15.40
N PHE A 124 -5.55 -28.19 -15.60
CA PHE A 124 -4.45 -27.95 -14.66
C PHE A 124 -4.45 -26.48 -14.23
N TYR A 125 -5.02 -26.19 -13.07
CA TYR A 125 -5.11 -24.81 -12.60
C TYR A 125 -5.11 -24.71 -11.08
N GLU A 126 -4.78 -23.51 -10.62
CA GLU A 126 -5.16 -23.00 -9.31
C GLU A 126 -6.27 -21.97 -9.49
N GLN A 127 -7.34 -22.08 -8.68
CA GLN A 127 -8.53 -21.27 -8.78
C GLN A 127 -8.69 -20.39 -7.55
N PHE A 128 -8.86 -19.10 -7.77
CA PHE A 128 -9.13 -18.06 -6.78
C PHE A 128 -10.56 -17.56 -6.94
N THR A 129 -11.19 -17.18 -5.83
CA THR A 129 -12.56 -16.63 -5.84
C THR A 129 -12.59 -15.32 -5.07
N VAL A 130 -13.21 -14.31 -5.66
CA VAL A 130 -13.47 -13.01 -5.02
C VAL A 130 -14.97 -12.79 -5.02
N THR A 131 -15.58 -12.82 -3.84
CA THR A 131 -17.03 -12.65 -3.67
C THR A 131 -17.30 -11.35 -2.95
N ALA A 132 -18.03 -10.44 -3.62
CA ALA A 132 -18.42 -9.16 -3.06
C ALA A 132 -19.25 -9.39 -1.78
N ALA A 133 -18.86 -8.73 -0.68
CA ALA A 133 -19.57 -8.84 0.58
C ALA A 133 -20.99 -8.24 0.48
N ALA A 134 -21.88 -8.61 1.40
CA ALA A 134 -23.20 -8.01 1.50
C ALA A 134 -23.10 -6.48 1.59
N GLY A 135 -23.92 -5.77 0.82
CA GLY A 135 -23.92 -4.29 0.77
C GLY A 135 -22.69 -3.67 0.10
N SER A 136 -21.76 -4.46 -0.44
CA SER A 136 -20.57 -3.95 -1.13
C SER A 136 -20.70 -4.13 -2.65
N THR A 137 -20.24 -3.13 -3.40
CA THR A 137 -19.97 -3.24 -4.84
C THR A 137 -18.47 -3.08 -5.05
N VAL A 138 -17.84 -4.05 -5.70
CA VAL A 138 -16.39 -4.03 -5.93
C VAL A 138 -16.10 -4.04 -7.43
N ARG A 139 -15.07 -3.30 -7.85
CA ARG A 139 -14.60 -3.26 -9.23
C ARG A 139 -13.17 -3.76 -9.31
N ALA A 140 -13.02 -5.04 -9.66
CA ALA A 140 -11.72 -5.68 -9.83
C ALA A 140 -11.11 -5.27 -11.17
N ASP A 141 -10.00 -4.54 -11.15
CA ASP A 141 -9.32 -4.09 -12.36
C ASP A 141 -8.14 -4.99 -12.74
N SER A 142 -7.45 -5.52 -11.73
CA SER A 142 -6.22 -6.27 -11.94
C SER A 142 -6.06 -7.42 -10.96
N VAL A 143 -5.42 -8.48 -11.46
CA VAL A 143 -4.78 -9.51 -10.63
C VAL A 143 -3.27 -9.33 -10.73
N ILE A 144 -2.62 -9.26 -9.57
CA ILE A 144 -1.19 -9.09 -9.42
C ILE A 144 -0.67 -10.34 -8.72
N LEU A 145 0.41 -10.92 -9.21
CA LEU A 145 0.99 -12.12 -8.62
C LEU A 145 2.49 -12.17 -8.89
N THR A 146 3.21 -12.87 -8.04
CA THR A 146 4.63 -13.19 -8.25
C THR A 146 4.74 -14.65 -8.63
N ALA A 147 5.31 -14.96 -9.79
CA ALA A 147 5.35 -16.32 -10.33
C ALA A 147 6.67 -16.67 -11.00
N GLY A 148 7.03 -17.94 -10.98
CA GLY A 148 8.26 -18.44 -11.60
C GLY A 148 8.26 -19.95 -11.70
N PHE A 149 9.33 -20.52 -12.25
CA PHE A 149 9.55 -21.96 -12.23
C PHE A 149 10.87 -22.31 -11.54
N LEU A 150 10.86 -23.34 -10.71
CA LEU A 150 12.09 -23.95 -10.18
C LEU A 150 12.40 -25.21 -10.98
N GLY A 151 13.70 -25.44 -11.27
CA GLY A 151 14.19 -26.68 -11.89
C GLY A 151 14.03 -26.77 -13.41
N THR A 152 13.50 -25.74 -14.09
CA THR A 152 13.45 -25.68 -15.56
C THR A 152 13.23 -24.25 -16.07
N ALA A 153 13.77 -23.97 -17.27
CA ALA A 153 13.48 -22.77 -18.07
C ALA A 153 12.75 -23.11 -19.39
N SER A 154 12.46 -24.40 -19.64
CA SER A 154 11.93 -24.87 -20.91
C SER A 154 10.40 -24.97 -20.87
N GLY A 155 9.72 -24.33 -21.84
CA GLY A 155 8.26 -24.39 -21.97
C GLY A 155 7.48 -23.83 -20.78
N THR A 156 8.12 -22.99 -19.97
CA THR A 156 7.59 -22.42 -18.73
C THR A 156 6.59 -21.31 -19.04
N ASN A 157 5.30 -21.63 -19.03
CA ASN A 157 4.24 -20.68 -19.36
C ASN A 157 3.27 -20.49 -18.20
N MET A 158 2.70 -19.29 -18.11
CA MET A 158 1.57 -18.96 -17.26
C MET A 158 0.47 -18.28 -18.08
N GLY A 159 -0.77 -18.70 -17.84
CA GLY A 159 -1.95 -18.03 -18.38
C GLY A 159 -2.96 -17.76 -17.27
N VAL A 160 -3.72 -16.68 -17.39
CA VAL A 160 -4.75 -16.32 -16.44
C VAL A 160 -6.05 -16.00 -17.18
N VAL A 161 -7.14 -16.55 -16.67
CA VAL A 161 -8.49 -16.27 -17.17
C VAL A 161 -9.41 -16.02 -15.99
N TYR A 162 -10.54 -15.39 -16.25
CA TYR A 162 -11.57 -15.17 -15.23
C TYR A 162 -12.97 -15.49 -15.77
N SER A 163 -13.91 -15.58 -14.84
CA SER A 163 -15.31 -15.93 -15.11
C SER A 163 -16.22 -15.40 -14.01
N ARG A 164 -17.43 -14.96 -14.38
CA ARG A 164 -18.52 -14.62 -13.44
C ARG A 164 -19.49 -15.78 -13.22
N SER A 165 -19.49 -16.78 -14.10
CA SER A 165 -20.34 -17.98 -14.01
C SER A 165 -19.61 -19.20 -13.44
N SER A 166 -18.45 -19.02 -12.80
CA SER A 166 -17.60 -20.13 -12.33
C SER A 166 -17.21 -21.13 -13.44
N PHE A 167 -16.97 -20.61 -14.65
CA PHE A 167 -16.61 -21.34 -15.86
C PHE A 167 -17.68 -22.30 -16.39
N THR A 168 -18.95 -22.03 -16.10
CA THR A 168 -20.07 -22.79 -16.66
C THR A 168 -20.55 -22.25 -18.00
N ALA A 169 -20.50 -20.93 -18.19
CA ALA A 169 -20.95 -20.23 -19.40
C ALA A 169 -19.91 -19.24 -19.98
N ASP A 170 -18.91 -18.81 -19.20
CA ASP A 170 -17.89 -17.85 -19.64
C ASP A 170 -16.46 -18.26 -19.25
N SER A 171 -15.49 -17.91 -20.09
CA SER A 171 -14.06 -18.05 -19.83
C SER A 171 -13.34 -16.93 -20.57
N THR A 172 -13.04 -15.84 -19.87
CA THR A 172 -12.45 -14.65 -20.49
C THR A 172 -10.96 -14.54 -20.18
N ASP A 173 -10.15 -14.35 -21.21
CA ASP A 173 -8.73 -14.05 -21.06
C ASP A 173 -8.51 -12.67 -20.44
N VAL A 174 -7.45 -12.53 -19.65
CA VAL A 174 -6.95 -11.19 -19.27
C VAL A 174 -6.51 -10.44 -20.53
N THR A 175 -6.72 -9.12 -20.56
CA THR A 175 -6.58 -8.32 -21.79
C THR A 175 -5.18 -7.73 -21.99
N GLY A 176 -4.22 -8.06 -21.12
CA GLY A 176 -2.87 -7.49 -21.15
C GLY A 176 -2.27 -7.34 -19.77
N GLY A 177 -1.03 -6.87 -19.72
CA GLY A 177 -0.34 -6.70 -18.46
C GLY A 177 1.10 -6.26 -18.61
N LYS A 178 1.82 -6.32 -17.49
CA LYS A 178 3.27 -6.16 -17.46
C LYS A 178 3.89 -7.18 -16.51
N GLY A 179 5.07 -7.65 -16.87
CA GLY A 179 5.90 -8.53 -16.05
C GLY A 179 7.22 -7.86 -15.65
N PRO A 180 8.19 -8.67 -15.19
CA PRO A 180 9.54 -8.18 -14.84
C PRO A 180 10.23 -7.45 -15.98
N ASN A 181 9.97 -7.85 -17.23
CA ASN A 181 10.61 -7.30 -18.43
C ASN A 181 9.81 -6.16 -19.08
N GLY A 182 8.84 -5.58 -18.37
CA GLY A 182 8.00 -4.48 -18.89
C GLY A 182 6.63 -4.92 -19.38
N VAL A 183 5.99 -4.06 -20.17
CA VAL A 183 4.64 -4.27 -20.73
C VAL A 183 4.68 -5.41 -21.74
N PHE A 184 3.65 -6.26 -21.74
CA PHE A 184 3.55 -7.32 -22.74
C PHE A 184 3.35 -6.72 -24.15
N SER A 185 3.86 -7.41 -25.16
CA SER A 185 3.82 -6.97 -26.55
C SER A 185 3.31 -8.07 -27.47
N GLY A 186 2.73 -7.67 -28.60
CA GLY A 186 2.19 -8.58 -29.61
C GLY A 186 1.01 -9.40 -29.09
N VAL A 187 1.09 -10.72 -29.27
CA VAL A 187 0.03 -11.68 -28.89
C VAL A 187 0.05 -12.07 -27.41
N VAL A 188 1.05 -11.63 -26.64
CA VAL A 188 1.16 -11.94 -25.22
C VAL A 188 0.26 -11.01 -24.42
N THR A 189 -0.79 -11.57 -23.82
CA THR A 189 -1.71 -10.82 -22.94
C THR A 189 -1.57 -11.24 -21.48
N GLY A 190 -0.92 -12.39 -21.22
CA GLY A 190 -0.98 -13.12 -19.96
C GLY A 190 -2.21 -14.01 -19.84
N GLY A 191 -3.05 -14.08 -20.88
CA GLY A 191 -4.19 -14.98 -20.99
C GLY A 191 -3.79 -16.43 -21.25
N PHE A 192 -4.76 -17.32 -21.26
CA PHE A 192 -4.58 -18.70 -21.74
C PHE A 192 -4.23 -18.75 -23.23
N ALA A 193 -4.88 -17.92 -24.06
CA ALA A 193 -4.61 -17.85 -25.50
C ALA A 193 -3.29 -17.13 -25.84
N GLY A 194 -2.85 -16.19 -24.99
CA GLY A 194 -1.62 -15.42 -25.12
C GLY A 194 -0.77 -15.50 -23.85
N PRO A 195 -0.25 -16.68 -23.49
CA PRO A 195 0.42 -16.90 -22.21
C PRO A 195 1.74 -16.16 -22.11
N VAL A 196 2.17 -15.89 -20.88
CA VAL A 196 3.46 -15.28 -20.58
C VAL A 196 4.49 -16.35 -20.23
N ALA A 197 5.69 -16.23 -20.78
CA ALA A 197 6.83 -17.05 -20.38
C ALA A 197 7.30 -16.67 -18.96
N LEU A 198 7.50 -17.68 -18.12
CA LEU A 198 8.00 -17.51 -16.76
C LEU A 198 9.50 -17.73 -16.71
N ALA A 199 10.20 -16.86 -15.97
CA ALA A 199 11.61 -17.02 -15.70
C ALA A 199 11.85 -18.18 -14.72
N GLN A 200 12.98 -18.87 -14.91
CA GLN A 200 13.48 -19.83 -13.94
C GLN A 200 13.99 -19.10 -12.70
N VAL A 201 13.65 -19.61 -11.52
CA VAL A 201 14.18 -19.22 -10.22
C VAL A 201 15.22 -20.26 -9.80
N SER A 202 16.41 -19.82 -9.39
CA SER A 202 17.44 -20.72 -8.88
C SER A 202 17.09 -21.23 -7.49
N THR A 203 17.55 -22.44 -7.15
CA THR A 203 17.41 -22.99 -5.80
C THR A 203 18.03 -22.04 -4.77
N GLY A 204 17.29 -21.72 -3.70
CA GLY A 204 17.73 -20.78 -2.67
C GLY A 204 17.57 -19.29 -3.03
N ALA A 205 17.13 -18.94 -4.24
CA ALA A 205 16.86 -17.56 -4.62
C ALA A 205 15.39 -17.15 -4.37
N PRO A 206 15.12 -15.87 -4.01
CA PRO A 206 13.76 -15.38 -3.87
C PRO A 206 13.04 -15.33 -5.22
N ASN A 207 11.77 -15.71 -5.25
CA ASN A 207 10.91 -15.44 -6.39
C ASN A 207 10.43 -13.99 -6.32
N THR A 208 10.94 -13.14 -7.22
CA THR A 208 10.65 -11.70 -7.29
C THR A 208 9.89 -11.31 -8.55
N ASN A 209 9.64 -12.27 -9.45
CA ASN A 209 9.07 -12.05 -10.77
C ASN A 209 7.58 -11.68 -10.69
N THR A 210 7.29 -10.38 -10.61
CA THR A 210 5.92 -9.88 -10.40
C THR A 210 5.24 -9.54 -11.72
N TYR A 211 4.05 -10.10 -11.91
CA TYR A 211 3.17 -9.89 -13.04
C TYR A 211 1.92 -9.13 -12.60
N ARG A 212 1.48 -8.19 -13.44
CA ARG A 212 0.28 -7.36 -13.22
C ARG A 212 -0.60 -7.50 -14.44
N LEU A 213 -1.72 -8.18 -14.30
CA LEU A 213 -2.62 -8.56 -15.38
C LEU A 213 -3.92 -7.77 -15.27
N ALA A 214 -4.33 -7.13 -16.35
CA ALA A 214 -5.60 -6.41 -16.44
C ALA A 214 -6.73 -7.41 -16.75
N LEU A 215 -7.78 -7.44 -15.93
CA LEU A 215 -8.88 -8.38 -16.13
C LEU A 215 -9.67 -8.01 -17.40
N ASN A 216 -10.29 -6.84 -17.43
CA ASN A 216 -11.09 -6.35 -18.55
C ASN A 216 -10.61 -4.95 -18.98
N GLY A 217 -9.33 -4.86 -19.34
CA GLY A 217 -8.67 -3.63 -19.77
C GLY A 217 -8.82 -2.48 -18.77
N ALA A 218 -9.22 -1.32 -19.28
CA ALA A 218 -9.50 -0.15 -18.46
C ALA A 218 -10.88 -0.22 -17.77
N THR A 219 -11.79 -1.08 -18.22
CA THR A 219 -13.17 -1.18 -17.72
C THR A 219 -13.27 -1.97 -16.42
N GLY A 220 -12.40 -2.96 -16.22
CA GLY A 220 -12.43 -3.84 -15.04
C GLY A 220 -13.69 -4.71 -14.98
N VAL A 221 -13.86 -5.43 -13.88
CA VAL A 221 -14.99 -6.32 -13.63
C VAL A 221 -15.72 -5.86 -12.38
N THR A 222 -16.94 -5.37 -12.54
CA THR A 222 -17.81 -4.97 -11.43
C THR A 222 -18.59 -6.17 -10.90
N LEU A 223 -18.56 -6.34 -9.59
CA LEU A 223 -19.30 -7.33 -8.83
C LEU A 223 -20.24 -6.59 -7.88
N ASN A 224 -21.53 -6.87 -8.01
CA ASN A 224 -22.53 -6.46 -7.02
C ASN A 224 -22.48 -7.41 -5.82
N ALA A 225 -23.08 -7.00 -4.69
CA ALA A 225 -23.14 -7.81 -3.48
C ALA A 225 -23.55 -9.26 -3.76
N GLY A 226 -22.79 -10.22 -3.24
CA GLY A 226 -22.99 -11.66 -3.42
C GLY A 226 -22.48 -12.23 -4.75
N GLN A 227 -22.13 -11.41 -5.74
CA GLN A 227 -21.54 -11.89 -6.99
C GLN A 227 -20.09 -12.34 -6.77
N THR A 228 -19.69 -13.39 -7.50
CA THR A 228 -18.36 -13.99 -7.42
C THR A 228 -17.63 -13.84 -8.74
N LEU A 229 -16.38 -13.37 -8.67
CA LEU A 229 -15.40 -13.50 -9.73
C LEU A 229 -14.52 -14.71 -9.44
N THR A 230 -14.46 -15.64 -10.39
CA THR A 230 -13.56 -16.79 -10.33
C THR A 230 -12.38 -16.54 -11.27
N ILE A 231 -11.15 -16.69 -10.77
CA ILE A 231 -9.90 -16.51 -11.53
C ILE A 231 -9.17 -17.84 -11.54
N ARG A 232 -8.74 -18.31 -12.72
CA ARG A 232 -7.89 -19.51 -12.85
C ARG A 232 -6.52 -19.12 -13.37
N VAL A 233 -5.50 -19.60 -12.69
CA VAL A 233 -4.09 -19.50 -13.09
C VAL A 233 -3.63 -20.88 -13.56
N TYR A 234 -3.09 -20.94 -14.77
CA TYR A 234 -2.59 -22.16 -15.39
C TYR A 234 -1.08 -22.08 -15.49
N PHE A 235 -0.43 -23.23 -15.38
CA PHE A 235 1.01 -23.37 -15.54
C PHE A 235 1.31 -24.50 -16.51
N SER A 236 2.42 -24.40 -17.23
CA SER A 236 3.01 -25.51 -17.98
C SER A 236 4.52 -25.43 -17.96
N CYS A 237 5.19 -26.57 -18.06
CA CYS A 237 6.62 -26.62 -18.38
C CYS A 237 6.96 -27.87 -19.20
N SER A 238 7.96 -27.75 -20.05
CA SER A 238 8.53 -28.92 -20.72
C SER A 238 9.25 -29.80 -19.70
N SER A 239 9.12 -31.11 -19.87
CA SER A 239 9.78 -32.11 -19.03
C SER A 239 10.24 -33.29 -19.87
N SER A 240 11.55 -33.52 -19.91
CA SER A 240 12.18 -34.70 -20.53
C SER A 240 12.81 -35.67 -19.51
N GLY A 241 12.51 -35.56 -18.21
CA GLY A 241 13.12 -36.43 -17.20
C GLY A 241 12.57 -36.29 -15.78
N ALA A 242 13.11 -37.09 -14.86
CA ALA A 242 12.64 -37.26 -13.47
C ALA A 242 12.97 -36.11 -12.50
N ALA A 243 13.63 -35.04 -12.98
CA ALA A 243 13.99 -33.90 -12.13
C ALA A 243 12.74 -33.18 -11.59
N ALA A 244 12.82 -32.80 -10.31
CA ALA A 244 11.79 -32.02 -9.64
C ALA A 244 11.69 -30.60 -10.24
N ARG A 245 10.47 -30.22 -10.60
CA ARG A 245 10.12 -28.93 -11.20
C ARG A 245 8.87 -28.41 -10.52
N PHE A 246 8.87 -27.14 -10.12
CA PHE A 246 7.73 -26.54 -9.46
C PHE A 246 7.36 -25.22 -10.11
N ALA A 247 6.07 -25.02 -10.35
CA ALA A 247 5.55 -23.67 -10.52
C ALA A 247 5.51 -23.00 -9.14
N LEU A 248 6.01 -21.78 -9.07
CA LEU A 248 6.09 -20.99 -7.86
C LEU A 248 5.04 -19.88 -7.93
N LEU A 249 4.28 -19.67 -6.86
CA LEU A 249 3.26 -18.62 -6.79
C LEU A 249 3.29 -17.91 -5.43
N LYS A 250 3.32 -16.58 -5.46
CA LYS A 250 3.40 -15.73 -4.26
C LYS A 250 2.58 -14.46 -4.45
N ASN A 251 2.02 -13.93 -3.36
CA ASN A 251 1.35 -12.62 -3.34
C ASN A 251 0.29 -12.44 -4.45
N VAL A 252 -0.66 -13.35 -4.55
CA VAL A 252 -1.81 -13.16 -5.45
C VAL A 252 -2.70 -12.07 -4.85
N ILE A 253 -2.93 -10.99 -5.58
CA ILE A 253 -3.63 -9.79 -5.12
C ILE A 253 -4.66 -9.39 -6.16
N VAL A 254 -5.90 -9.16 -5.74
CA VAL A 254 -6.94 -8.55 -6.58
C VAL A 254 -7.18 -7.12 -6.12
N LYS A 255 -7.09 -6.18 -7.07
CA LYS A 255 -7.02 -4.74 -6.81
C LYS A 255 -7.90 -3.95 -7.78
N SER A 256 -8.41 -2.80 -7.31
CA SER A 256 -8.98 -1.76 -8.16
C SER A 256 -7.93 -0.76 -8.67
N ARG A 257 -8.18 -0.12 -9.80
CA ARG A 257 -7.45 1.09 -10.25
C ARG A 257 -8.16 2.36 -9.85
N GLN A 258 -9.39 2.27 -9.35
CA GLN A 258 -10.08 3.44 -8.80
C GLN A 258 -9.32 3.89 -7.56
N ALA A 259 -9.01 5.19 -7.52
CA ALA A 259 -8.52 5.81 -6.32
C ALA A 259 -9.57 5.56 -5.23
N VAL A 260 -9.15 4.99 -4.10
CA VAL A 260 -9.98 5.13 -2.91
C VAL A 260 -9.87 6.60 -2.58
N VAL A 261 -10.90 7.36 -2.95
CA VAL A 261 -11.15 8.63 -2.27
C VAL A 261 -11.48 8.18 -0.86
N SER A 262 -10.47 8.06 -0.01
CA SER A 262 -10.70 8.00 1.42
C SER A 262 -11.56 9.20 1.67
N ALA A 263 -12.84 8.98 1.97
CA ALA A 263 -13.68 10.00 2.51
C ALA A 263 -13.04 10.33 3.86
N THR A 264 -12.00 11.16 3.87
CA THR A 264 -11.90 12.19 4.88
C THR A 264 -13.22 12.91 4.74
N LYS A 265 -14.21 12.46 5.54
CA LYS A 265 -15.36 13.29 5.88
C LYS A 265 -14.76 14.68 6.09
N PRO A 266 -15.15 15.69 5.30
CA PRO A 266 -14.58 17.01 5.45
C PRO A 266 -14.65 17.34 6.94
N LEU A 267 -13.50 17.53 7.57
CA LEU A 267 -13.46 17.96 8.95
C LEU A 267 -14.13 19.31 8.93
N ASP A 268 -15.31 19.43 9.54
CA ASP A 268 -15.97 20.72 9.64
C ASP A 268 -14.98 21.66 10.33
N LYS A 269 -14.51 22.67 9.61
CA LYS A 269 -13.59 23.66 10.15
C LYS A 269 -14.38 24.52 11.14
N VAL A 270 -14.41 24.11 12.40
CA VAL A 270 -15.05 24.89 13.45
C VAL A 270 -14.04 25.88 14.01
N ALA A 271 -14.40 27.15 14.06
CA ALA A 271 -13.57 28.17 14.71
C ALA A 271 -13.49 27.87 16.21
N LEU A 272 -12.27 27.77 16.75
CA LEU A 272 -12.06 27.71 18.21
C LEU A 272 -12.14 29.12 18.78
N GLY A 273 -13.00 29.30 19.78
CA GLY A 273 -12.96 30.51 20.60
C GLY A 273 -11.85 30.38 21.63
N ILE A 274 -10.95 31.35 21.72
CA ILE A 274 -9.90 31.35 22.74
C ILE A 274 -9.97 32.66 23.51
N TYR A 275 -10.09 32.58 24.83
CA TYR A 275 -10.14 33.76 25.70
C TYR A 275 -9.49 33.52 27.08
N PRO A 276 -8.83 34.54 27.67
CA PRO A 276 -8.37 35.76 27.00
C PRO A 276 -7.25 35.44 25.99
N ASN A 277 -7.03 36.33 25.02
CA ASN A 277 -5.89 36.28 24.11
C ASN A 277 -5.51 37.74 23.74
N PRO A 278 -4.38 38.29 24.22
CA PRO A 278 -3.30 37.62 24.97
C PRO A 278 -3.72 37.04 26.32
N THR A 279 -2.95 36.08 26.84
CA THR A 279 -3.19 35.39 28.10
C THR A 279 -1.93 35.34 28.97
N GLN A 280 -2.12 35.26 30.28
CA GLN A 280 -1.07 34.95 31.25
C GLN A 280 -1.09 33.45 31.56
N ASN A 281 -1.60 33.03 32.72
CA ASN A 281 -1.44 31.64 33.15
C ASN A 281 -2.55 30.70 32.69
N ASN A 282 -3.76 31.22 32.43
CA ASN A 282 -4.92 30.40 32.12
C ASN A 282 -5.59 30.88 30.83
N VAL A 283 -5.93 29.94 29.96
CA VAL A 283 -6.68 30.20 28.74
C VAL A 283 -7.86 29.25 28.64
N VAL A 284 -9.01 29.78 28.23
CA VAL A 284 -10.20 28.97 27.97
C VAL A 284 -10.33 28.74 26.48
N VAL A 285 -10.47 27.47 26.10
CA VAL A 285 -10.73 27.06 24.73
C VAL A 285 -12.19 26.65 24.62
N SER A 286 -12.98 27.44 23.90
CA SER A 286 -14.33 27.09 23.45
C SER A 286 -14.23 26.19 22.21
N HIS A 287 -14.85 25.02 22.29
CA HIS A 287 -14.85 24.01 21.25
C HIS A 287 -16.23 23.33 21.17
N PRO A 288 -16.57 22.68 20.03
CA PRO A 288 -17.81 21.90 19.93
C PRO A 288 -17.91 20.82 21.00
N VAL A 289 -19.14 20.55 21.43
CA VAL A 289 -19.49 19.41 22.28
C VAL A 289 -19.02 18.12 21.61
N SER A 290 -18.18 17.36 22.31
CA SER A 290 -17.76 16.02 21.88
C SER A 290 -18.35 14.97 22.82
N LYS A 291 -18.96 13.92 22.27
CA LYS A 291 -19.50 12.79 23.07
C LYS A 291 -18.38 11.91 23.64
N ALA A 292 -17.22 11.91 23.00
CA ALA A 292 -16.01 11.23 23.46
C ALA A 292 -15.00 12.25 24.00
N ALA A 293 -14.02 11.78 24.77
CA ALA A 293 -12.89 12.61 25.19
C ALA A 293 -12.17 13.15 23.94
N ALA A 294 -12.04 14.47 23.86
CA ALA A 294 -11.29 15.14 22.79
C ALA A 294 -9.93 15.63 23.34
N THR A 295 -8.97 15.82 22.45
CA THR A 295 -7.61 16.23 22.84
C THR A 295 -7.39 17.69 22.43
N ILE A 296 -6.84 18.47 23.35
CA ILE A 296 -6.33 19.82 23.07
C ILE A 296 -4.82 19.80 23.22
N ALA A 297 -4.09 19.98 22.13
CA ALA A 297 -2.64 20.05 22.12
C ALA A 297 -2.17 21.49 21.90
N VAL A 298 -1.12 21.90 22.62
CA VAL A 298 -0.49 23.20 22.47
C VAL A 298 0.88 22.99 21.83
N TYR A 299 1.16 23.72 20.77
CA TYR A 299 2.41 23.67 20.01
C TYR A 299 3.12 25.02 20.07
N ALA A 300 4.44 25.00 20.25
CA ALA A 300 5.28 26.18 20.09
C ALA A 300 5.35 26.62 18.61
N ALA A 301 5.88 27.82 18.36
CA ALA A 301 6.01 28.38 17.01
C ALA A 301 6.87 27.54 16.05
N ASP A 302 7.73 26.67 16.58
CA ASP A 302 8.53 25.69 15.83
C ASP A 302 7.78 24.38 15.51
N GLY A 303 6.52 24.26 15.92
CA GLY A 303 5.68 23.07 15.72
C GLY A 303 5.87 21.97 16.77
N ARG A 304 6.72 22.17 17.79
CA ARG A 304 6.91 21.20 18.87
C ARG A 304 5.72 21.23 19.83
N LYS A 305 5.16 20.06 20.15
CA LYS A 305 4.11 19.94 21.18
C LYS A 305 4.68 20.24 22.57
N VAL A 306 4.13 21.24 23.25
CA VAL A 306 4.59 21.71 24.57
C VAL A 306 3.62 21.35 25.69
N ALA A 307 2.34 21.15 25.39
CA ALA A 307 1.34 20.69 26.35
C ALA A 307 0.22 19.89 25.67
N SER A 308 -0.50 19.08 26.45
CA SER A 308 -1.65 18.31 26.00
C SER A 308 -2.67 18.21 27.13
N PHE A 309 -3.93 18.43 26.80
CA PHE A 309 -5.05 18.42 27.72
C PHE A 309 -6.17 17.56 27.14
N VAL A 310 -7.03 17.04 28.02
CA VAL A 310 -8.22 16.30 27.63
C VAL A 310 -9.43 17.19 27.86
N ALA A 311 -10.22 17.42 26.83
CA ALA A 311 -11.52 18.05 26.95
C ALA A 311 -12.53 17.02 27.48
N LEU A 312 -13.26 17.37 28.53
CA LEU A 312 -14.24 16.49 29.14
C LEU A 312 -15.37 16.17 28.14
N PRO A 313 -15.88 14.93 28.12
CA PRO A 313 -17.06 14.60 27.34
C PRO A 313 -18.23 15.54 27.66
N ASN A 314 -18.96 15.93 26.62
CA ASN A 314 -20.09 16.85 26.67
C ASN A 314 -19.77 18.30 27.13
N ALA A 315 -18.50 18.68 27.26
CA ALA A 315 -18.12 20.06 27.54
C ALA A 315 -18.00 20.89 26.26
N GLU A 316 -18.30 22.19 26.36
CA GLU A 316 -18.08 23.18 25.29
C GLU A 316 -16.84 24.04 25.52
N ARG A 317 -16.23 23.92 26.71
CA ARG A 317 -15.11 24.74 27.14
C ARG A 317 -14.13 23.91 27.95
N THR A 318 -12.84 24.13 27.72
CA THR A 318 -11.77 23.54 28.53
C THR A 318 -10.83 24.64 29.00
N ASN A 319 -10.56 24.68 30.31
CA ASN A 319 -9.57 25.57 30.90
C ASN A 319 -8.18 24.93 30.81
N LEU A 320 -7.23 25.62 30.21
CA LEU A 320 -5.84 25.19 30.11
C LEU A 320 -4.98 26.06 31.03
N ASN A 321 -4.23 25.43 31.92
CA ASN A 321 -3.16 26.09 32.66
C ASN A 321 -1.87 26.00 31.84
N ILE A 322 -1.39 27.14 31.39
CA ILE A 322 -0.19 27.32 30.57
C ILE A 322 0.85 28.19 31.28
N GLY A 323 0.75 28.38 32.59
CA GLY A 323 1.65 29.23 33.38
C GLY A 323 3.12 28.75 33.37
N SER A 324 3.36 27.47 33.06
CA SER A 324 4.71 26.91 32.91
C SER A 324 5.33 27.17 31.53
N LEU A 325 4.56 27.71 30.57
CA LEU A 325 5.06 28.02 29.24
C LEU A 325 5.72 29.40 29.24
N THR A 326 6.83 29.54 28.52
CA THR A 326 7.50 30.84 28.34
C THR A 326 6.63 31.79 27.53
N ASN A 327 6.83 33.10 27.70
CA ASN A 327 6.14 34.10 26.89
C ASN A 327 6.44 33.93 25.40
N GLY A 328 5.41 34.03 24.55
CA GLY A 328 5.53 33.74 23.13
C GLY A 328 4.23 33.41 22.42
N ILE A 329 4.34 33.03 21.14
CA ILE A 329 3.22 32.63 20.28
C ILE A 329 3.11 31.10 20.28
N TYR A 330 1.88 30.61 20.43
CA TYR A 330 1.57 29.18 20.39
C TYR A 330 0.38 28.91 19.46
N LEU A 331 0.30 27.66 18.98
CA LEU A 331 -0.86 27.12 18.30
C LEU A 331 -1.58 26.14 19.22
N VAL A 332 -2.89 26.29 19.34
CA VAL A 332 -3.76 25.37 20.06
C VAL A 332 -4.55 24.58 19.03
N GLU A 333 -4.38 23.27 19.07
CA GLU A 333 -5.09 22.31 18.23
C GLU A 333 -6.12 21.55 19.07
N TYR A 334 -7.37 21.55 18.62
CA TYR A 334 -8.42 20.68 19.13
C TYR A 334 -8.65 19.55 18.13
N THR A 335 -8.66 18.31 18.60
CA THR A 335 -8.98 17.13 17.80
C THR A 335 -10.00 16.25 18.52
N ASN A 336 -11.09 15.91 17.83
CA ASN A 336 -12.04 14.87 18.25
C ASN A 336 -12.17 13.80 17.15
N ASP A 337 -13.15 12.89 17.28
CA ASP A 337 -13.40 11.80 16.33
C ASP A 337 -13.81 12.28 14.92
N ARG A 338 -14.18 13.56 14.77
CA ARG A 338 -14.81 14.10 13.55
C ARG A 338 -14.26 15.44 13.08
N GLN A 339 -13.45 16.13 13.87
CA GLN A 339 -13.07 17.52 13.67
C GLN A 339 -11.65 17.76 14.17
N ARG A 340 -10.96 18.64 13.43
CA ARG A 340 -9.66 19.21 13.81
C ARG A 340 -9.72 20.70 13.58
N SER A 341 -9.39 21.47 14.60
CA SER A 341 -9.36 22.93 14.54
C SER A 341 -8.09 23.47 15.17
N VAL A 342 -7.56 24.55 14.62
CA VAL A 342 -6.34 25.19 15.12
C VAL A 342 -6.59 26.68 15.31
N SER A 343 -6.12 27.25 16.42
CA SER A 343 -6.16 28.69 16.68
C SER A 343 -4.87 29.15 17.35
N LYS A 344 -4.54 30.44 17.18
CA LYS A 344 -3.29 31.04 17.69
C LYS A 344 -3.53 31.69 19.04
N ILE A 345 -2.61 31.52 19.97
CA ILE A 345 -2.60 32.23 21.26
C ILE A 345 -1.28 32.98 21.46
N VAL A 346 -1.33 34.08 22.23
CA VAL A 346 -0.18 34.86 22.65
C VAL A 346 -0.10 34.81 24.18
N LYS A 347 1.02 34.33 24.70
CA LYS A 347 1.35 34.26 26.13
C LYS A 347 2.24 35.44 26.51
N GLU A 348 1.79 36.22 27.49
CA GLU A 348 2.48 37.38 28.08
C GLU A 348 2.79 37.17 29.57
#